data_AF-A0A7S4BZ96-F1
#
_entry.id   AF-A0A7S4BZ96-F1
#
_cell.length_a   1.000
_cell.length_b   1.000
_cell.length_c   1.000
_cell.angle_alpha   90.00
_cell.angle_beta   90.00
_cell.angle_gamma   90.00
#
_symmetry.space_group_name_H-M   'P 1'
#
loop_
_entity.id
_entity.type
_entity.pdbx_description
1 polymer ?
#
loop_
_entity_poly.entity_id
_entity_poly.type
_entity_poly.pdbx_seq_one_letter_code
_entity_poly.pdbx_strand_id
1 'polypeptide(L)'
;ADLSKLTTLRNLYLNENDFSGTIAADLLELTALERLILDENEISGTIAADLSELTALRVLALAATEISGTIAADLSKLTALQSLILNSNDFSGTIPADLSELTALRVLYLDENDFSGTIAADLSKLTTLRNLYLNENDFSGTELTAFERLYVWHAAPKESFVLIFAPWLLLHLECSTRPRWTLEQ
;
A
#
# COMPACT_ATOMS: atom_id res chain seq x y z
N ALA A 1 -11.22 3.39 -28.75
CA ALA A 1 -10.28 4.45 -29.12
C ALA A 1 -8.92 4.05 -28.57
N ASP A 2 -7.85 4.27 -29.31
CA ASP A 2 -6.50 3.80 -28.97
C ASP A 2 -5.85 4.76 -27.96
N LEU A 3 -5.69 4.30 -26.71
CA LEU A 3 -5.19 5.11 -25.60
C LEU A 3 -3.72 5.49 -25.78
N SER A 4 -2.92 4.68 -26.48
CA SER A 4 -1.49 4.93 -26.73
C SER A 4 -1.21 6.28 -27.40
N LYS A 5 -2.19 6.82 -28.12
CA LYS A 5 -2.07 8.10 -28.84
C LYS A 5 -2.07 9.31 -27.92
N LEU A 6 -2.46 9.16 -26.66
CA LEU A 6 -2.53 10.22 -25.67
C LEU A 6 -1.17 10.45 -25.00
N THR A 7 -0.09 10.57 -25.78
CA THR A 7 1.30 10.61 -25.30
C THR A 7 1.66 11.80 -24.41
N THR A 8 0.75 12.78 -24.29
CA THR A 8 0.90 13.95 -23.39
C THR A 8 0.04 13.85 -22.14
N LEU A 9 -0.71 12.77 -21.98
CA LEU A 9 -1.57 12.55 -20.81
C LEU A 9 -0.71 12.39 -19.56
N ARG A 10 -0.98 13.25 -18.57
CA ARG A 10 -0.26 13.24 -17.29
C ARG A 10 -1.07 12.65 -16.15
N ASN A 11 -2.39 12.79 -16.20
CA ASN A 11 -3.25 12.34 -15.12
C ASN A 11 -4.42 11.56 -15.72
N LEU A 12 -4.59 10.34 -15.24
CA LEU A 12 -5.72 9.49 -15.56
C LEU A 12 -6.39 9.07 -14.25
N TYR A 13 -7.67 9.44 -14.13
CA TYR A 13 -8.53 9.08 -13.01
C TYR A 13 -9.71 8.28 -13.57
N LEU A 14 -9.81 7.03 -13.16
CA LEU A 14 -10.88 6.10 -13.56
C LEU A 14 -11.45 5.38 -12.32
N ASN A 15 -11.23 5.92 -11.12
CA ASN A 15 -11.70 5.31 -9.88
C ASN A 15 -13.23 5.26 -9.80
N GLU A 16 -13.74 4.31 -9.00
CA GLU A 16 -15.17 4.11 -8.73
C GLU A 16 -15.97 3.82 -10.01
N ASN A 17 -15.54 2.81 -10.75
CA ASN A 17 -16.24 2.31 -11.95
C ASN A 17 -16.28 0.78 -11.95
N ASP A 18 -16.97 0.21 -12.94
CA ASP A 18 -17.04 -1.24 -13.15
C ASP A 18 -15.98 -1.70 -14.18
N PHE A 19 -14.79 -1.06 -14.24
CA PHE A 19 -13.76 -1.50 -15.19
C PHE A 19 -13.21 -2.84 -14.74
N SER A 20 -13.29 -3.84 -15.62
CA SER A 20 -12.83 -5.20 -15.37
C SER A 20 -11.72 -5.63 -16.33
N GLY A 21 -11.06 -6.75 -15.99
CA GLY A 21 -9.92 -7.29 -16.73
C GLY A 21 -8.60 -6.75 -16.21
N THR A 22 -7.55 -6.81 -17.02
CA THR A 22 -6.19 -6.41 -16.60
C THR A 22 -5.84 -4.99 -17.03
N ILE A 23 -4.82 -4.40 -16.39
CA ILE A 23 -4.21 -3.16 -16.88
C ILE A 23 -3.74 -3.37 -18.32
N ALA A 24 -4.31 -2.61 -19.26
CA ALA A 24 -4.06 -2.79 -20.68
C ALA A 24 -2.65 -2.33 -21.09
N ALA A 25 -2.02 -3.06 -22.02
CA ALA A 25 -0.67 -2.76 -22.51
C ALA A 25 -0.55 -1.32 -23.08
N ASP A 26 -1.57 -0.83 -23.77
CA ASP A 26 -1.60 0.54 -24.33
C ASP A 26 -1.47 1.62 -23.24
N LEU A 27 -1.90 1.33 -22.00
CA LEU A 27 -1.74 2.25 -20.87
C LEU A 27 -0.27 2.40 -20.47
N LEU A 28 0.51 1.34 -20.66
CA LEU A 28 1.93 1.25 -20.30
C LEU A 28 2.80 2.03 -21.29
N GLU A 29 2.26 2.40 -22.45
CA GLU A 29 2.92 3.28 -23.43
C GLU A 29 2.83 4.77 -23.05
N LEU A 30 1.99 5.13 -22.07
CA LEU A 30 1.79 6.51 -21.62
C LEU A 30 2.90 6.98 -20.66
N THR A 31 4.15 6.96 -21.14
CA THR A 31 5.36 7.28 -20.35
C THR A 31 5.38 8.67 -19.72
N ALA A 32 4.50 9.59 -20.13
CA ALA A 32 4.34 10.92 -19.53
C ALA A 32 3.39 10.94 -18.31
N LEU A 33 2.79 9.81 -17.96
CA LEU A 33 1.79 9.71 -16.90
C LEU A 33 2.42 9.92 -15.52
N GLU A 34 1.90 10.90 -14.79
CA GLU A 34 2.31 11.25 -13.42
C GLU A 34 1.34 10.69 -12.38
N ARG A 35 0.06 10.49 -12.74
CA ARG A 35 -0.97 10.01 -11.83
C ARG A 35 -1.84 8.98 -12.54
N LEU A 36 -1.85 7.77 -12.00
CA LEU A 36 -2.74 6.69 -12.42
C LEU A 36 -3.58 6.26 -11.22
N ILE A 37 -4.87 6.61 -11.25
CA ILE A 37 -5.82 6.31 -10.19
C ILE A 37 -6.90 5.39 -10.77
N LEU A 38 -6.91 4.14 -10.33
CA LEU A 38 -7.82 3.09 -10.78
C LEU A 38 -8.56 2.43 -9.60
N ASP A 39 -8.54 3.06 -8.42
CA ASP A 39 -9.16 2.55 -7.20
C ASP A 39 -10.63 2.16 -7.41
N GLU A 40 -11.15 1.21 -6.64
CA GLU A 40 -12.56 0.81 -6.64
C GLU A 40 -13.04 0.42 -8.06
N ASN A 41 -12.42 -0.61 -8.62
CA ASN A 41 -12.77 -1.23 -9.90
C ASN A 41 -12.58 -2.75 -9.83
N GLU A 42 -13.10 -3.49 -10.80
CA GLU A 42 -12.96 -4.96 -10.94
C GLU A 42 -11.68 -5.36 -11.71
N ILE A 43 -10.61 -4.56 -11.58
CA ILE A 43 -9.35 -4.79 -12.28
C ILE A 43 -8.60 -5.93 -11.60
N SER A 44 -8.23 -6.94 -12.36
CA SER A 44 -7.51 -8.14 -11.90
C SER A 44 -6.16 -8.30 -12.61
N GLY A 45 -5.45 -9.38 -12.28
CA GLY A 45 -4.13 -9.69 -12.81
C GLY A 45 -3.04 -9.40 -11.79
N THR A 46 -1.85 -9.02 -12.26
CA THR A 46 -0.69 -8.74 -11.41
C THR A 46 -0.13 -7.36 -11.71
N ILE A 47 0.59 -6.78 -10.75
CA ILE A 47 1.49 -5.65 -11.04
C ILE A 47 2.65 -6.21 -11.87
N ALA A 48 2.50 -6.16 -13.19
CA ALA A 48 3.53 -6.59 -14.11
C ALA A 48 4.78 -5.70 -14.01
N ALA A 49 5.94 -6.26 -14.34
CA ALA A 49 7.19 -5.51 -14.51
C ALA A 49 7.01 -4.31 -15.45
N ASP A 50 6.06 -4.35 -16.37
CA ASP A 50 5.80 -3.33 -17.37
C ASP A 50 5.30 -2.00 -16.78
N LEU A 51 4.70 -1.97 -15.58
CA LEU A 51 4.38 -0.71 -14.88
C LEU A 51 5.65 0.07 -14.51
N SER A 52 6.81 -0.59 -14.46
CA SER A 52 8.09 0.05 -14.16
C SER A 52 8.59 0.99 -15.27
N GLU A 53 8.01 0.91 -16.47
CA GLU A 53 8.35 1.78 -17.60
C GLU A 53 7.71 3.18 -17.47
N LEU A 54 6.67 3.33 -16.65
CA LEU A 54 5.98 4.59 -16.38
C LEU A 54 6.75 5.46 -15.38
N THR A 55 8.03 5.70 -15.66
CA THR A 55 9.01 6.35 -14.75
C THR A 55 8.64 7.77 -14.32
N ALA A 56 7.71 8.44 -15.01
CA ALA A 56 7.16 9.72 -14.61
C ALA A 56 6.11 9.64 -13.48
N LEU A 57 5.65 8.43 -13.12
CA LEU A 57 4.61 8.24 -12.12
C LEU A 57 5.02 8.78 -10.75
N ARG A 58 4.11 9.56 -10.18
CA ARG A 58 4.18 10.15 -8.85
C ARG A 58 3.12 9.58 -7.93
N VAL A 59 1.98 9.17 -8.49
CA VAL A 59 0.90 8.50 -7.75
C VAL A 59 0.42 7.31 -8.55
N LEU A 60 0.46 6.13 -7.93
CA LEU A 60 -0.17 4.92 -8.39
C LEU A 60 -1.17 4.47 -7.31
N ALA A 61 -2.44 4.42 -7.67
CA ALA A 61 -3.51 3.99 -6.79
C ALA A 61 -4.35 2.90 -7.45
N LEU A 62 -4.37 1.74 -6.79
CA LEU A 62 -5.01 0.50 -7.19
C LEU A 62 -5.77 -0.10 -5.98
N ALA A 63 -6.24 0.73 -5.05
CA ALA A 63 -6.95 0.27 -3.85
C ALA A 63 -8.28 -0.40 -4.21
N ALA A 64 -8.70 -1.41 -3.46
CA ALA A 64 -9.98 -2.08 -3.68
C ALA A 64 -10.15 -2.53 -5.13
N THR A 65 -9.14 -3.25 -5.63
CA THR A 65 -9.20 -3.96 -6.92
C THR A 65 -8.99 -5.45 -6.69
N GLU A 66 -9.07 -6.27 -7.74
CA GLU A 66 -8.86 -7.72 -7.70
C GLU A 66 -7.43 -8.11 -8.13
N ILE A 67 -6.46 -7.21 -7.92
CA ILE A 67 -5.07 -7.45 -8.30
C ILE A 67 -4.45 -8.41 -7.28
N SER A 68 -3.71 -9.39 -7.80
CA SER A 68 -3.12 -10.47 -7.03
C SER A 68 -1.63 -10.66 -7.33
N GLY A 69 -1.02 -11.63 -6.64
CA GLY A 69 0.38 -11.99 -6.82
C GLY A 69 1.33 -11.14 -5.98
N THR A 70 2.59 -11.00 -6.40
CA THR A 70 3.63 -10.29 -5.64
C THR A 70 3.89 -8.90 -6.21
N ILE A 71 4.36 -7.95 -5.39
CA ILE A 71 4.95 -6.72 -5.92
C ILE A 71 6.25 -7.07 -6.65
N ALA A 72 6.37 -6.71 -7.93
CA ALA A 72 7.59 -6.93 -8.71
C ALA A 72 8.72 -5.99 -8.24
N ALA A 73 9.94 -6.52 -8.10
CA ALA A 73 11.11 -5.73 -7.72
C ALA A 73 11.40 -4.57 -8.70
N ASP A 74 11.02 -4.73 -9.97
CA ASP A 74 11.15 -3.69 -11.00
C ASP A 74 10.35 -2.42 -10.69
N LEU A 75 9.32 -2.48 -9.83
CA LEU A 75 8.57 -1.29 -9.41
C LEU A 75 9.47 -0.25 -8.73
N SER A 76 10.63 -0.66 -8.20
CA SER A 76 11.69 0.20 -7.68
C SER A 76 12.24 1.22 -8.70
N LYS A 77 12.06 1.00 -10.01
CA LYS A 77 12.47 1.95 -11.06
C LYS A 77 11.63 3.23 -11.07
N LEU A 78 10.45 3.23 -10.45
CA LEU A 78 9.56 4.38 -10.35
C LEU A 78 10.07 5.40 -9.31
N THR A 79 11.31 5.85 -9.43
CA THR A 79 12.00 6.70 -8.43
C THR A 79 11.32 8.05 -8.17
N ALA A 80 10.42 8.49 -9.06
CA ALA A 80 9.59 9.69 -8.88
C ALA A 80 8.33 9.45 -8.02
N LEU A 81 8.02 8.20 -7.68
CA LEU A 81 6.79 7.81 -6.99
C LEU A 81 6.74 8.36 -5.58
N GLN A 82 5.61 8.99 -5.25
CA GLN A 82 5.36 9.66 -3.96
C GLN A 82 4.24 8.96 -3.18
N SER A 83 3.34 8.28 -3.87
CA SER A 83 2.24 7.55 -3.28
C SER A 83 2.04 6.24 -4.03
N LEU A 84 2.15 5.14 -3.29
CA LEU A 84 1.82 3.80 -3.73
C LEU A 84 0.68 3.29 -2.84
N ILE A 85 -0.49 3.12 -3.44
CA ILE A 85 -1.71 2.72 -2.74
C ILE A 85 -2.19 1.41 -3.35
N LEU A 86 -2.03 0.32 -2.60
CA LEU A 86 -2.35 -1.05 -3.01
C LEU A 86 -3.21 -1.78 -1.97
N ASN A 87 -3.80 -1.06 -1.02
CA ASN A 87 -4.58 -1.67 0.05
C ASN A 87 -5.86 -2.35 -0.48
N SER A 88 -6.41 -3.29 0.29
CA SER A 88 -7.65 -4.02 -0.04
C SER A 88 -7.55 -4.72 -1.41
N ASN A 89 -6.56 -5.60 -1.56
CA ASN A 89 -6.32 -6.41 -2.77
C ASN A 89 -5.92 -7.85 -2.36
N ASP A 90 -5.57 -8.70 -3.33
CA ASP A 90 -5.14 -10.08 -3.13
C ASP A 90 -3.59 -10.24 -3.28
N PHE A 91 -2.81 -9.21 -2.92
CA PHE A 91 -1.35 -9.31 -2.98
C PHE A 91 -0.82 -10.29 -1.92
N SER A 92 0.21 -11.05 -2.27
CA SER A 92 0.83 -12.06 -1.40
C SER A 92 2.36 -12.03 -1.48
N GLY A 93 3.01 -12.86 -0.66
CA GLY A 93 4.47 -12.95 -0.58
C GLY A 93 5.08 -11.82 0.25
N THR A 94 6.38 -11.56 0.06
CA THR A 94 7.11 -10.53 0.83
C THR A 94 7.15 -9.19 0.11
N ILE A 95 7.23 -8.09 0.85
CA ILE A 95 7.57 -6.78 0.29
C ILE A 95 9.01 -6.81 -0.25
N PRO A 96 9.26 -6.54 -1.54
CA PRO A 96 10.62 -6.51 -2.10
C PRO A 96 11.49 -5.45 -1.43
N ALA A 97 12.72 -5.82 -1.06
CA ALA A 97 13.69 -4.88 -0.47
C ALA A 97 14.02 -3.72 -1.43
N ASP A 98 13.94 -3.96 -2.75
CA ASP A 98 14.14 -2.96 -3.81
C ASP A 98 13.17 -1.78 -3.72
N LEU A 99 12.00 -1.92 -3.09
CA LEU A 99 11.11 -0.78 -2.84
C LEU A 99 11.76 0.32 -1.99
N SER A 100 12.85 0.00 -1.27
CA SER A 100 13.66 1.00 -0.56
C SER A 100 14.34 2.03 -1.48
N GLU A 101 14.44 1.75 -2.79
CA GLU A 101 14.97 2.68 -3.79
C GLU A 101 13.98 3.81 -4.15
N LEU A 102 12.70 3.68 -3.76
CA LEU A 102 11.67 4.70 -3.95
C LEU A 102 11.83 5.87 -2.96
N THR A 103 12.99 6.52 -2.97
CA THR A 103 13.38 7.54 -1.98
C THR A 103 12.48 8.78 -1.94
N ALA A 104 11.62 8.99 -2.93
CA ALA A 104 10.60 10.05 -2.97
C ALA A 104 9.26 9.65 -2.30
N LEU A 105 9.10 8.40 -1.90
CA LEU A 105 7.84 7.83 -1.41
C LEU A 105 7.42 8.41 -0.06
N ARG A 106 6.21 8.94 0.00
CA ARG A 106 5.61 9.57 1.20
C ARG A 106 4.46 8.76 1.78
N VAL A 107 3.75 8.02 0.92
CA VAL A 107 2.59 7.21 1.28
C VAL A 107 2.81 5.81 0.71
N LEU A 108 2.70 4.82 1.58
CA LEU A 108 2.70 3.40 1.25
C LEU A 108 1.56 2.72 1.99
N TYR A 109 0.50 2.36 1.26
CA TYR A 109 -0.65 1.62 1.79
C TYR A 109 -0.65 0.23 1.18
N LEU A 110 -0.44 -0.77 2.03
CA LEU A 110 -0.41 -2.20 1.68
C LEU A 110 -1.34 -3.00 2.61
N ASP A 111 -2.12 -2.33 3.45
CA ASP A 111 -3.05 -2.94 4.38
C ASP A 111 -4.16 -3.75 3.66
N GLU A 112 -4.81 -4.65 4.38
CA GLU A 112 -5.87 -5.52 3.84
C GLU A 112 -5.40 -6.31 2.59
N ASN A 113 -4.37 -7.13 2.76
CA ASN A 113 -3.78 -8.00 1.73
C ASN A 113 -3.28 -9.31 2.39
N ASP A 114 -2.72 -10.22 1.61
CA ASP A 114 -2.12 -11.49 2.06
C ASP A 114 -0.58 -11.45 2.11
N PHE A 115 0.04 -10.27 2.31
CA PHE A 115 1.50 -10.18 2.44
C PHE A 115 1.99 -10.94 3.68
N SER A 116 3.14 -11.60 3.57
CA SER A 116 3.71 -12.41 4.64
C SER A 116 5.24 -12.28 4.72
N GLY A 117 5.84 -12.96 5.70
CA GLY A 117 7.27 -12.88 5.98
C GLY A 117 7.65 -11.63 6.78
N THR A 118 8.93 -11.28 6.76
CA THR A 118 9.48 -10.15 7.54
C THR A 118 9.51 -8.86 6.72
N ILE A 119 9.25 -7.73 7.38
CA ILE A 119 9.46 -6.41 6.80
C ILE A 119 10.97 -6.17 6.67
N ALA A 120 11.45 -5.93 5.45
CA ALA A 120 12.87 -5.72 5.20
C ALA A 120 13.39 -4.44 5.88
N ALA A 121 14.51 -4.55 6.60
CA ALA A 121 15.15 -3.41 7.27
C ALA A 121 15.53 -2.28 6.29
N ASP A 122 15.73 -2.60 5.01
CA ASP A 122 16.01 -1.65 3.95
C ASP A 122 14.89 -0.60 3.76
N LEU A 123 13.64 -0.89 4.09
CA LEU A 123 12.56 0.11 4.01
C LEU A 123 12.77 1.30 4.95
N SER A 124 13.66 1.18 5.94
CA SER A 124 14.10 2.33 6.77
C SER A 124 14.86 3.40 5.99
N LYS A 125 15.35 3.10 4.78
CA LYS A 125 15.96 4.08 3.86
C LYS A 125 14.94 5.07 3.29
N LEU A 126 13.64 4.76 3.37
CA LEU A 126 12.55 5.63 2.92
C LEU A 126 12.33 6.81 3.89
N THR A 127 13.34 7.67 4.00
CA THR A 127 13.36 8.81 4.94
C THR A 127 12.29 9.88 4.67
N THR A 128 11.65 9.84 3.50
CA THR A 128 10.56 10.75 3.12
C THR A 128 9.17 10.18 3.43
N LEU A 129 9.09 8.91 3.84
CA LEU A 129 7.84 8.23 4.16
C LEU A 129 7.17 8.87 5.37
N ARG A 130 5.86 9.07 5.27
CA ARG A 130 5.03 9.72 6.30
C ARG A 130 3.90 8.82 6.74
N ASN A 131 3.32 8.09 5.79
CA ASN A 131 2.18 7.22 6.01
C ASN A 131 2.57 5.81 5.54
N LEU A 132 2.50 4.85 6.46
CA LEU A 132 2.81 3.45 6.22
C LEU A 132 1.75 2.58 6.87
N TYR A 133 0.86 1.99 6.06
CA TYR A 133 -0.20 1.09 6.55
C TYR A 133 0.10 -0.32 6.06
N LEU A 134 0.19 -1.24 7.02
CA LEU A 134 0.56 -2.65 6.83
C LEU A 134 -0.34 -3.59 7.64
N ASN A 135 -1.39 -3.07 8.28
CA ASN A 135 -2.34 -3.86 9.06
C ASN A 135 -3.09 -4.85 8.16
N GLU A 136 -3.73 -5.84 8.77
CA GLU A 136 -4.57 -6.80 8.03
C GLU A 136 -3.78 -7.50 6.90
N ASN A 137 -2.62 -8.04 7.30
CA ASN A 137 -1.71 -8.87 6.52
C ASN A 137 -1.11 -9.95 7.44
N ASP A 138 -0.40 -10.92 6.86
CA ASP A 138 0.24 -12.05 7.55
C ASP A 138 1.74 -11.83 7.83
N PHE A 139 2.16 -10.58 8.06
CA PHE A 139 3.55 -10.28 8.42
C PHE A 139 3.97 -10.97 9.72
N SER A 140 5.21 -11.44 9.74
CA SER A 140 5.82 -12.14 10.88
C SER A 140 7.22 -11.60 11.18
N GLY A 141 7.72 -11.83 12.39
CA GLY A 141 9.01 -11.30 12.84
C GLY A 141 8.93 -9.94 13.54
N THR A 142 9.97 -9.60 14.30
CA THR A 142 10.01 -8.47 15.22
C THR A 142 10.81 -7.26 14.71
N GLU A 143 11.24 -7.28 13.44
CA GLU A 143 12.12 -6.29 12.81
C GLU A 143 11.39 -4.98 12.42
N LEU A 144 10.46 -4.50 13.26
CA LEU A 144 9.87 -3.16 13.15
C LEU A 144 10.65 -2.10 13.93
N THR A 145 11.78 -2.46 14.55
CA THR A 145 12.67 -1.52 15.27
C THR A 145 13.20 -0.42 14.34
N ALA A 146 13.27 -0.67 13.03
CA ALA A 146 13.75 0.29 12.05
C ALA A 146 12.78 1.48 11.83
N PHE A 147 11.50 1.34 12.21
CA PHE A 147 10.48 2.39 12.09
C PHE A 147 10.19 3.14 13.39
N GLU A 148 10.99 2.97 14.45
CA GLU A 148 10.85 3.71 15.72
C GLU A 148 10.76 5.23 15.55
N ARG A 149 11.24 5.78 14.42
CA ARG A 149 11.13 7.21 14.06
C ARG A 149 9.79 7.63 13.42
N LEU A 150 8.97 6.70 12.95
CA LEU A 150 7.65 6.99 12.34
C LEU A 150 6.51 7.08 13.38
N TYR A 151 6.76 6.59 14.60
CA TYR A 151 5.77 6.50 15.69
C TYR A 151 5.53 7.80 16.47
N VAL A 152 6.14 8.91 16.07
CA VAL A 152 5.92 10.20 16.71
C VAL A 152 5.41 11.15 15.63
N TRP A 153 4.09 11.32 15.52
CA TRP A 153 3.44 12.64 15.56
C TRP A 153 1.89 12.52 15.53
N HIS A 154 1.32 12.86 16.69
CA HIS A 154 0.08 13.63 16.93
C HIS A 154 -1.29 12.99 16.69
N ALA A 155 -1.83 12.47 17.79
CA ALA A 155 -3.24 12.43 18.09
C ALA A 155 -3.89 13.82 17.87
N ALA A 156 -4.66 13.96 16.79
CA ALA A 156 -5.80 14.86 16.73
C ALA A 156 -7.05 14.06 17.17
N PRO A 157 -7.95 14.64 17.98
CA PRO A 157 -9.06 13.90 18.53
C PRO A 157 -10.15 13.75 17.46
N LYS A 158 -10.54 12.51 17.19
CA LYS A 158 -11.55 12.04 16.23
C LYS A 158 -10.97 11.65 14.88
N GLU A 159 -10.43 10.45 14.82
CA GLU A 159 -10.75 9.42 13.84
C GLU A 159 -10.08 8.12 14.33
N SER A 160 -10.73 6.99 14.11
CA SER A 160 -10.39 5.71 14.74
C SER A 160 -8.97 5.26 14.40
N PHE A 161 -8.17 4.96 15.43
CA PHE A 161 -6.79 4.48 15.28
C PHE A 161 -6.76 2.96 15.39
N VAL A 162 -6.16 2.27 14.41
CA VAL A 162 -5.77 0.87 14.52
C VAL A 162 -4.26 0.79 14.37
N LEU A 163 -3.58 0.62 15.51
CA LEU A 163 -2.22 0.09 15.59
C LEU A 163 -2.34 -1.29 16.23
N ILE A 164 -2.20 -2.37 15.47
CA ILE A 164 -2.01 -3.71 16.02
C ILE A 164 -0.65 -4.20 15.58
N PHE A 165 0.35 -4.00 16.44
CA PHE A 165 1.36 -5.00 16.75
C PHE A 165 1.88 -4.71 18.16
N ALA A 166 1.27 -5.35 19.15
CA ALA A 166 1.87 -5.51 20.47
C ALA A 166 1.45 -6.85 21.10
N PRO A 167 2.02 -8.00 20.68
CA PRO A 167 2.28 -9.06 21.63
C PRO A 167 3.66 -8.79 22.27
N TRP A 168 3.73 -8.93 23.60
CA TRP A 168 4.90 -8.69 24.48
C TRP A 168 4.93 -7.36 25.26
N LEU A 169 3.79 -6.97 25.83
CA LEU A 169 3.80 -6.38 27.18
C LEU A 169 2.70 -7.01 28.05
N LEU A 170 2.78 -8.32 28.23
CA LEU A 170 2.15 -9.00 29.36
C LEU A 170 3.08 -8.82 30.58
N LEU A 171 3.04 -7.63 31.18
CA LEU A 171 3.30 -7.50 32.62
C LEU A 171 1.94 -7.49 33.31
N HIS A 172 1.79 -8.38 34.29
CA HIS A 172 0.60 -8.62 35.10
C HIS A 172 -0.28 -7.40 35.37
N LEU A 173 -1.53 -7.46 34.91
CA LEU A 173 -2.68 -7.00 35.68
C LEU A 173 -3.81 -8.01 35.48
N GLU A 174 -4.01 -8.85 36.48
CA GLU A 174 -5.28 -9.50 36.73
C GLU A 174 -6.36 -8.43 36.79
N CYS A 175 -7.39 -8.55 35.97
CA CYS A 175 -8.71 -8.06 36.36
C CYS A 175 -9.76 -9.05 35.88
N SER A 176 -10.19 -9.87 36.83
CA SER A 176 -11.46 -10.55 36.81
C SER A 176 -12.61 -9.54 36.59
N THR A 177 -13.73 -10.11 36.15
CA THR A 177 -15.08 -9.52 36.02
C THR A 177 -15.44 -8.94 34.65
N ARG A 178 -16.22 -9.75 33.92
CA ARG A 178 -17.03 -9.36 32.76
C ARG A 178 -18.14 -8.38 33.23
N PRO A 179 -18.48 -7.32 32.49
CA PRO A 179 -19.76 -6.67 32.66
C PRO A 179 -20.82 -7.47 31.89
N ARG A 180 -21.78 -8.02 32.64
CA ARG A 180 -23.11 -8.37 32.13
C ARG A 180 -23.83 -7.07 31.82
N TRP A 181 -24.31 -6.91 30.59
CA TRP A 181 -25.35 -5.94 30.29
C TRP A 181 -26.69 -6.49 30.81
N THR A 182 -27.29 -5.81 31.78
CA THR A 182 -28.74 -5.86 31.99
C THR A 182 -29.26 -4.44 32.05
N LEU A 183 -30.15 -4.15 31.11
CA LEU A 183 -30.94 -2.95 30.99
C LEU A 183 -32.12 -3.09 31.95
N GLU A 184 -32.36 -2.12 32.85
CA GLU A 184 -33.69 -1.86 33.39
C GLU A 184 -33.74 -0.47 34.07
N GLN A 185 -34.97 0.06 34.08
CA GLN A 185 -35.38 1.47 34.08
C GLN A 185 -35.05 2.28 35.34
#